data_AF-A0A968WGP2-F1
#
_entry.id   AF-A0A968WGP2-F1
#
_cell.length_a   1.000
_cell.length_b   1.000
_cell.length_c   1.000
_cell.angle_alpha   90.00
_cell.angle_beta   90.00
_cell.angle_gamma   90.00
#
_symmetry.space_group_name_H-M   'P 1'
#
loop_
_entity.id
_entity.type
_entity.pdbx_description
1 polymer ?
#
loop_
_entity_poly.entity_id
_entity_poly.type
_entity_poly.pdbx_seq_one_letter_code
_entity_poly.pdbx_strand_id
1 'polypeptide(L)'
;MNRERIEGAGDVSALMMQNSRSFGKTHPLTFQSAFGLFWMPASGNAALNKYAMTDFYQLNFRAKYKFSGLLDGLQADFMYVFKGNMDKDLELNASNFHNKVDMHHLSLVIDYYF
;
A
#
# COMPACT_ATOMS: atom_id res chain seq x y z
N MET A 1 -5.91 0.44 -4.03
CA MET A 1 -4.52 0.01 -3.78
C MET A 1 -3.87 -0.06 -5.16
N ASN A 2 -3.18 1.00 -5.59
CA ASN A 2 -2.58 1.07 -6.94
C ASN A 2 -1.06 0.74 -6.93
N ARG A 3 -0.54 0.32 -5.78
CA ARG A 3 0.88 -0.06 -5.57
C ARG A 3 1.02 -1.49 -5.05
N GLU A 4 -0.04 -2.27 -5.17
CA GLU A 4 0.02 -3.67 -4.83
C GLU A 4 0.23 -4.43 -6.14
N ARG A 5 1.44 -4.96 -6.32
CA ARG A 5 1.83 -5.71 -7.51
C ARG A 5 2.25 -7.09 -7.01
N ILE A 6 1.38 -8.07 -7.25
CA ILE A 6 1.61 -9.50 -6.95
C ILE A 6 2.47 -10.13 -8.07
N GLU A 7 3.29 -9.32 -8.75
CA GLU A 7 4.14 -9.78 -9.84
C GLU A 7 5.13 -10.82 -9.30
N GLY A 8 5.25 -11.95 -9.99
CA GLY A 8 6.09 -13.06 -9.54
C GLY A 8 5.43 -14.00 -8.53
N ALA A 9 4.13 -13.85 -8.25
CA ALA A 9 3.35 -14.88 -7.58
C ALA A 9 2.17 -15.36 -8.43
N GLY A 10 1.92 -16.68 -8.39
CA GLY A 10 0.78 -17.34 -9.01
C GLY A 10 -0.19 -17.87 -7.95
N ASP A 11 -1.43 -18.18 -8.33
CA ASP A 11 -2.43 -18.80 -7.44
C ASP A 11 -2.67 -18.04 -6.11
N VAL A 12 -2.56 -16.71 -6.15
CA VAL A 12 -2.78 -15.86 -4.97
C VAL A 12 -4.26 -15.61 -4.79
N SER A 13 -4.74 -15.79 -3.56
CA SER A 13 -6.08 -15.39 -3.16
C SER A 13 -6.02 -14.09 -2.35
N ALA A 14 -6.92 -13.16 -2.61
CA ALA A 14 -6.93 -11.87 -1.94
C ALA A 14 -8.35 -11.36 -1.66
N LEU A 15 -8.51 -10.66 -0.55
CA LEU A 15 -9.72 -9.92 -0.20
C LEU A 15 -9.37 -8.48 0.10
N MET A 16 -10.03 -7.52 -0.55
CA MET A 16 -9.77 -6.09 -0.36
C MET A 16 -11.04 -5.31 -0.09
N MET A 17 -10.95 -4.35 0.84
CA MET A 17 -11.92 -3.29 1.04
C MET A 17 -11.26 -1.93 0.83
N GLN A 18 -11.97 -1.02 0.16
CA GLN A 18 -11.49 0.33 -0.08
C GLN A 18 -12.60 1.35 0.09
N ASN A 19 -12.27 2.47 0.74
CA ASN A 19 -13.13 3.64 0.86
C ASN A 19 -12.40 4.85 0.28
N SER A 20 -13.09 5.61 -0.57
CA SER A 20 -12.57 6.84 -1.15
C SER A 20 -13.61 7.95 -1.01
N ARG A 21 -13.19 9.09 -0.47
CA ARG A 21 -14.04 10.26 -0.22
C ARG A 21 -13.35 11.50 -0.73
N SER A 22 -14.04 12.26 -1.57
CA SER A 22 -13.61 13.58 -2.01
C SER A 22 -14.53 14.61 -1.40
N PHE A 23 -13.95 15.53 -0.63
CA PHE A 23 -14.66 16.67 -0.08
C PHE A 23 -14.68 17.76 -1.16
N GLY A 24 -15.87 18.31 -1.45
CA GLY A 24 -16.14 19.12 -2.64
C GLY A 24 -15.56 20.54 -2.63
N LYS A 25 -15.93 21.32 -3.66
CA LYS A 25 -15.37 22.61 -4.16
C LYS A 25 -14.71 23.59 -3.16
N THR A 26 -15.09 23.62 -1.89
CA THR A 26 -14.51 24.49 -0.85
C THR A 26 -13.22 23.94 -0.24
N HIS A 27 -13.02 22.62 -0.21
CA HIS A 27 -11.81 21.98 0.30
C HIS A 27 -11.46 20.81 -0.63
N PRO A 28 -10.57 21.00 -1.63
CA PRO A 28 -10.22 19.96 -2.60
C PRO A 28 -9.29 18.91 -1.97
N LEU A 29 -9.81 18.23 -0.95
CA LEU A 29 -9.19 17.16 -0.21
C LEU A 29 -9.83 15.84 -0.67
N THR A 30 -9.01 14.90 -1.10
CA THR A 30 -9.41 13.51 -1.35
C THR A 30 -8.72 12.60 -0.36
N PHE A 31 -9.49 11.81 0.35
CA PHE A 31 -9.01 10.81 1.28
C PHE A 31 -9.35 9.40 0.77
N GLN A 32 -8.39 8.51 0.85
CA GLN A 32 -8.55 7.11 0.50
C GLN A 32 -7.96 6.23 1.61
N SER A 33 -8.74 5.27 2.07
CA SER A 33 -8.27 4.19 2.93
C SER A 33 -8.56 2.84 2.28
N ALA A 34 -7.65 1.89 2.45
CA ALA A 34 -7.83 0.54 1.97
C ALA A 34 -7.21 -0.46 2.95
N PHE A 35 -7.84 -1.63 3.03
CA PHE A 35 -7.35 -2.79 3.75
C PHE A 35 -7.42 -4.00 2.83
N GLY A 36 -6.40 -4.85 2.86
CA GLY A 36 -6.38 -6.10 2.11
C GLY A 36 -5.74 -7.23 2.90
N LEU A 37 -6.24 -8.44 2.67
CA LEU A 37 -5.70 -9.71 3.14
C LEU A 37 -5.21 -10.50 1.92
N PHE A 38 -4.01 -11.06 2.01
CA PHE A 38 -3.34 -11.74 0.90
C PHE A 38 -2.80 -13.10 1.36
N TRP A 39 -3.30 -14.15 0.73
CA TRP A 39 -2.85 -15.53 0.93
C TRP A 39 -1.96 -15.92 -0.24
N MET A 40 -0.68 -16.07 0.06
CA MET A 40 0.39 -16.37 -0.86
C MET A 40 0.62 -17.89 -0.93
N PRO A 41 1.12 -18.41 -2.07
CA PRO A 41 1.69 -19.75 -2.09
C PRO A 41 2.85 -19.87 -1.11
N ALA A 42 3.12 -21.09 -0.64
CA ALA A 42 4.21 -21.38 0.29
C ALA A 42 5.52 -20.67 -0.13
N SER A 43 6.20 -20.05 0.83
CA SER A 43 7.42 -19.24 0.60
C SER A 43 8.57 -20.04 -0.05
N GLY A 44 8.62 -21.35 0.15
CA GLY A 44 9.57 -22.26 -0.50
C GLY A 44 9.22 -22.65 -1.95
N ASN A 45 8.01 -22.37 -2.42
CA ASN A 45 7.60 -22.68 -3.79
C ASN A 45 8.02 -21.57 -4.75
N ALA A 46 9.28 -21.59 -5.18
CA ALA A 46 9.84 -20.56 -6.06
C ALA A 46 9.15 -20.46 -7.43
N ALA A 47 8.46 -21.52 -7.88
CA ALA A 47 7.73 -21.51 -9.15
C ALA A 47 6.47 -20.63 -9.09
N LEU A 48 5.77 -20.64 -7.95
CA LEU A 48 4.55 -19.86 -7.72
C LEU A 48 4.77 -18.64 -6.82
N ASN A 49 5.93 -18.51 -6.18
CA ASN A 49 6.26 -17.41 -5.26
C ASN A 49 7.74 -17.05 -5.39
N LYS A 50 8.07 -16.34 -6.48
CA LYS A 50 9.45 -15.98 -6.85
C LYS A 50 10.20 -15.23 -5.76
N TYR A 51 9.49 -14.45 -4.95
CA TYR A 51 10.08 -13.59 -3.93
C TYR A 51 9.94 -14.15 -2.51
N ALA A 52 9.43 -15.38 -2.35
CA ALA A 52 9.20 -16.03 -1.06
C ALA A 52 8.45 -15.08 -0.10
N MET A 53 7.38 -14.46 -0.60
CA MET A 53 6.48 -13.61 0.18
C MET A 53 5.63 -14.50 1.09
N THR A 54 5.51 -14.12 2.35
CA THR A 54 4.56 -14.78 3.27
C THR A 54 3.16 -14.19 3.12
N ASP A 55 2.17 -14.82 3.74
CA ASP A 55 0.82 -14.26 3.88
C ASP A 55 0.89 -12.92 4.61
N PHE A 56 0.17 -11.93 4.12
CA PHE A 56 0.25 -10.58 4.67
C PHE A 56 -1.08 -9.85 4.62
N TYR A 57 -1.23 -8.88 5.51
CA TYR A 57 -2.27 -7.88 5.40
C TYR A 57 -1.65 -6.52 5.11
N GLN A 58 -2.37 -5.67 4.39
CA GLN A 58 -1.89 -4.34 4.03
C GLN A 58 -2.94 -3.28 4.31
N LEU A 59 -2.53 -2.23 5.01
CA LEU A 59 -3.26 -1.00 5.21
C LEU A 59 -2.67 0.09 4.31
N ASN A 60 -3.52 0.83 3.60
CA ASN A 60 -3.11 1.97 2.82
C ASN A 60 -3.97 3.18 3.19
N PHE A 61 -3.31 4.29 3.46
CA PHE A 61 -3.93 5.59 3.68
C PHE A 61 -3.32 6.57 2.69
N ARG A 62 -4.17 7.38 2.07
CA ARG A 62 -3.73 8.40 1.13
C ARG A 62 -4.59 9.65 1.28
N ALA A 63 -3.94 10.80 1.35
CA ALA A 63 -4.59 12.09 1.39
C ALA A 63 -4.00 12.98 0.28
N LYS A 64 -4.86 13.53 -0.56
CA LYS A 64 -4.47 14.47 -1.61
C LYS A 64 -5.14 15.80 -1.37
N TYR A 65 -4.38 16.87 -1.37
CA TYR A 65 -4.88 18.22 -1.20
C TYR A 65 -4.41 19.11 -2.35
N LYS A 66 -5.35 19.80 -3.00
CA LYS A 66 -5.02 20.86 -3.97
C LYS A 66 -5.08 22.21 -3.27
N PHE A 67 -4.04 23.01 -3.42
CA PHE A 67 -4.04 24.34 -2.83
C PHE A 67 -4.84 25.31 -3.72
N SER A 68 -5.25 26.44 -3.15
CA SER A 68 -5.95 27.52 -3.85
C SER A 68 -5.43 28.88 -3.39
N GLY A 69 -5.83 29.96 -4.07
CA GLY A 69 -5.38 31.32 -3.76
C GLY A 69 -3.92 31.53 -4.17
N LEU A 70 -3.07 31.98 -3.23
CA LEU A 70 -1.65 32.27 -3.53
C LEU A 70 -0.87 31.03 -3.99
N LEU A 71 -1.30 29.83 -3.58
CA LEU A 71 -0.66 28.56 -3.91
C LEU A 71 -1.46 27.78 -4.97
N ASP A 72 -2.31 28.46 -5.74
CA ASP A 72 -3.03 27.81 -6.83
C ASP A 72 -2.04 27.16 -7.81
N GLY A 73 -2.39 25.96 -8.28
CA GLY A 73 -1.49 25.07 -9.02
C GLY A 73 -0.67 24.10 -8.16
N LEU A 74 -0.49 24.34 -6.85
CA LEU A 74 0.21 23.40 -5.95
C LEU A 74 -0.71 22.23 -5.55
N GLN A 75 -0.16 21.03 -5.44
CA GLN A 75 -0.83 19.84 -4.93
C GLN A 75 0.09 19.05 -4.00
N ALA A 76 -0.44 18.60 -2.86
CA ALA A 76 0.20 17.64 -1.97
C ALA A 76 -0.47 16.28 -2.06
N ASP A 77 0.33 15.21 -2.10
CA ASP A 77 -0.11 13.83 -2.07
C ASP A 77 0.69 13.06 -1.00
N PHE A 78 0.02 12.80 0.12
CA PHE A 78 0.56 12.01 1.21
C PHE A 78 0.05 10.58 1.12
N MET A 79 0.94 9.61 1.28
CA MET A 79 0.61 8.19 1.32
C MET A 79 1.35 7.51 2.46
N TYR A 80 0.60 6.71 3.22
CA TYR A 80 1.13 5.80 4.23
C TYR A 80 0.67 4.38 3.92
N VAL A 81 1.61 3.44 3.98
CA VAL A 81 1.35 2.01 3.81
C VAL A 81 1.94 1.28 5.00
N PHE A 82 1.15 0.38 5.58
CA PHE A 82 1.64 -0.61 6.51
C PHE A 82 1.36 -1.99 5.95
N LYS A 83 2.35 -2.86 6.00
CA LYS A 83 2.22 -4.25 5.62
C LYS A 83 2.64 -5.11 6.81
N GLY A 84 1.71 -5.89 7.33
CA GLY A 84 1.95 -6.77 8.48
C GLY A 84 1.95 -8.23 8.07
N ASN A 85 2.73 -9.02 8.81
CA ASN A 85 2.80 -10.46 8.64
C ASN A 85 1.52 -11.16 9.15
N MET A 86 1.01 -12.15 8.42
CA MET A 86 -0.08 -13.04 8.86
C MET A 86 0.41 -14.43 9.29
N ASP A 87 1.64 -14.81 8.90
CA ASP A 87 2.24 -16.09 9.23
C ASP A 87 2.89 -16.05 10.61
N LYS A 88 2.28 -16.75 11.57
CA LYS A 88 2.70 -16.79 12.96
C LYS A 88 3.92 -17.68 13.20
N ASP A 89 4.18 -18.61 12.29
CA ASP A 89 5.26 -19.59 12.40
C ASP A 89 6.47 -19.20 11.55
N LEU A 90 6.45 -17.99 10.97
CA LEU A 90 7.52 -17.47 10.15
C LEU A 90 8.82 -17.36 10.97
N GLU A 91 9.87 -18.03 10.49
CA GLU A 91 11.18 -17.97 11.13
C GLU A 91 11.71 -16.54 11.22
N LEU A 92 12.19 -16.16 12.41
CA LEU A 92 12.74 -14.84 12.73
C LEU A 92 14.13 -14.63 12.12
N ASN A 93 14.21 -14.62 10.79
CA ASN A 93 15.42 -14.30 10.04
C ASN A 93 15.20 -13.06 9.16
N ALA A 94 16.25 -12.26 8.93
CA ALA A 94 16.10 -10.99 8.22
C ALA A 94 15.56 -11.13 6.78
N SER A 95 15.84 -12.25 6.11
CA SER A 95 15.39 -12.55 4.74
C SER A 95 13.87 -12.66 4.62
N ASN A 96 13.20 -13.07 5.69
CA ASN A 96 11.74 -13.23 5.74
C ASN A 96 10.99 -11.90 5.92
N PHE A 97 11.64 -10.89 6.51
CA PHE A 97 10.99 -9.61 6.84
C PHE A 97 11.46 -8.45 5.95
N HIS A 98 12.74 -8.43 5.56
CA HIS A 98 13.32 -7.31 4.83
C HIS A 98 12.60 -7.05 3.51
N ASN A 99 11.98 -5.86 3.39
CA ASN A 99 11.15 -5.45 2.25
C ASN A 99 9.97 -6.38 1.92
N LYS A 100 9.55 -7.23 2.87
CA LYS A 100 8.47 -8.20 2.68
C LYS A 100 7.27 -7.92 3.55
N VAL A 101 7.44 -7.92 4.87
CA VAL A 101 6.37 -7.76 5.88
C VAL A 101 6.91 -7.01 7.09
N ASP A 102 6.01 -6.61 8.00
CA ASP A 102 6.26 -5.76 9.16
C ASP A 102 6.99 -4.47 8.81
N MET A 103 6.49 -3.83 7.74
CA MET A 103 7.10 -2.65 7.16
C MET A 103 6.13 -1.47 7.08
N HIS A 104 6.69 -0.29 7.32
CA HIS A 104 6.02 1.00 7.16
C HIS A 104 6.63 1.72 5.97
N HIS A 105 5.79 2.32 5.13
CA HIS A 105 6.23 3.15 4.02
C HIS A 105 5.45 4.47 4.02
N LEU A 106 6.20 5.58 4.03
CA LEU A 106 5.69 6.93 4.00
C LEU A 106 6.19 7.61 2.72
N SER A 107 5.29 8.30 2.03
CA SER A 107 5.60 9.07 0.83
C SER A 107 4.86 10.39 0.88
N LEU A 108 5.58 11.49 0.65
CA LEU A 108 5.02 12.81 0.44
C LEU A 108 5.49 13.30 -0.92
N VAL A 109 4.54 13.64 -1.80
CA VAL A 109 4.82 14.22 -3.11
C VAL A 109 4.17 15.59 -3.16
N ILE A 110 4.94 16.59 -3.62
CA ILE A 110 4.47 17.96 -3.81
C ILE A 110 4.69 18.28 -5.29
N ASP A 111 3.60 18.50 -6.02
CA ASP A 111 3.61 18.84 -7.44
C ASP A 111 3.09 20.27 -7.64
N TYR A 112 3.65 21.01 -8.59
CA TYR A 112 3.14 22.31 -9.02
C TYR A 112 2.77 22.26 -10.50
N TYR A 113 1.54 22.63 -10.81
CA TYR A 113 0.98 22.68 -12.15
C TYR A 113 0.88 24.15 -12.58
N PHE A 114 1.58 24.50 -13.67
CA PHE A 114 1.58 25.84 -14.28
C PHE A 114 0.37 26.04 -15.21
#